data_AF-A0A7D7VRB4-F1
#
_entry.id   AF-A0A7D7VRB4-F1
#
_cell.length_a   1.000
_cell.length_b   1.000
_cell.length_c   1.000
_cell.angle_alpha   90.00
_cell.angle_beta   90.00
_cell.angle_gamma   90.00
#
_symmetry.space_group_name_H-M   'P 1'
#
loop_
_entity.id
_entity.type
_entity.pdbx_description
1 polymer ?
#
loop_
_entity_poly.entity_id
_entity_poly.type
_entity_poly.pdbx_seq_one_letter_code
_entity_poly.pdbx_strand_id
1 'polypeptide(L)'
;MKKYIYKIKLVIITAFVLTSCAVDDDATVTNFAGNIEASFSARVYRTTATATSYDLVVNLSSALTNSAQLDYTLDGTTLVARGDQDSNTITITVDMSGSTFRTVSLTKIIMFYASAQNTNMTVSATNNTATIVRGDDTIAQMTWGNTTDIDLLLTAAPAPTAPYVDDPATTIDLSLSVNPVETVILPATSADGDYSVSIVPFAAFTTPIQFSLSVFAGTTAYSFTGTVASGEAATGGFFSPISYSTVVEFARITKSGTTYTVVNQL
;
A
#
# COMPACT_ATOMS: atom_id res chain seq x y z
N MET A 1 33.83 -44.18 -95.91
CA MET A 1 32.36 -44.33 -95.88
C MET A 1 31.99 -45.20 -94.67
N LYS A 2 31.08 -44.72 -93.79
CA LYS A 2 30.48 -45.34 -92.56
C LYS A 2 31.44 -45.61 -91.38
N LYS A 3 31.55 -44.75 -90.35
CA LYS A 3 30.64 -44.41 -89.22
C LYS A 3 30.56 -45.52 -88.15
N TYR A 4 31.39 -45.41 -87.10
CA TYR A 4 31.27 -46.15 -85.84
C TYR A 4 31.10 -45.16 -84.68
N ILE A 5 29.94 -45.21 -84.03
CA ILE A 5 29.65 -44.53 -82.77
C ILE A 5 29.81 -45.60 -81.69
N TYR A 6 30.81 -45.47 -80.81
CA TYR A 6 30.93 -46.27 -79.59
C TYR A 6 30.61 -45.40 -78.37
N LYS A 7 29.70 -45.92 -77.55
CA LYS A 7 29.19 -45.35 -76.30
C LYS A 7 30.26 -45.42 -75.21
N ILE A 8 30.53 -44.32 -74.52
CA ILE A 8 31.21 -44.33 -73.21
C ILE A 8 30.32 -43.58 -72.22
N LYS A 9 29.96 -44.29 -71.14
CA LYS A 9 29.24 -43.78 -69.97
C LYS A 9 30.23 -43.01 -69.09
N LEU A 10 29.86 -41.82 -68.63
CA LEU A 10 30.52 -41.17 -67.50
C LEU A 10 29.45 -40.66 -66.52
N VAL A 11 29.62 -41.09 -65.27
CA VAL A 11 28.80 -40.83 -64.10
C VAL A 11 28.90 -39.36 -63.72
N ILE A 12 27.77 -38.67 -63.54
CA ILE A 12 27.72 -37.37 -62.86
C ILE A 12 26.89 -37.54 -61.59
N ILE A 13 27.60 -37.38 -60.47
CA ILE A 13 27.15 -37.36 -59.09
C ILE A 13 26.18 -36.18 -58.94
N THR A 14 24.90 -36.45 -58.67
CA THR A 14 23.98 -35.41 -58.19
C THR A 14 24.10 -35.39 -56.68
N ALA A 15 24.84 -34.41 -56.15
CA ALA A 15 24.86 -34.10 -54.74
C ALA A 15 23.44 -33.72 -54.30
N PHE A 16 22.86 -34.49 -53.39
CA PHE A 16 21.73 -34.04 -52.58
C PHE A 16 22.22 -32.84 -51.75
N VAL A 17 21.99 -31.63 -52.24
CA VAL A 17 21.99 -30.45 -51.38
C VAL A 17 20.60 -30.42 -50.75
N LEU A 18 20.48 -31.00 -49.57
CA LEU A 18 19.44 -30.58 -48.64
C LEU A 18 19.77 -29.12 -48.34
N THR A 19 19.11 -28.17 -49.01
CA THR A 19 18.94 -26.85 -48.43
C THR A 19 18.07 -27.08 -47.21
N SER A 20 18.68 -27.37 -46.06
CA SER A 20 18.09 -26.97 -44.81
C SER A 20 17.91 -25.47 -44.94
N CYS A 21 16.71 -25.04 -45.33
CA CYS A 21 16.19 -23.83 -44.74
C CYS A 21 16.29 -24.12 -43.24
N ALA A 22 17.27 -23.50 -42.59
CA ALA A 22 16.99 -23.08 -41.23
C ALA A 22 15.65 -22.35 -41.37
N VAL A 23 14.59 -22.99 -40.87
CA VAL A 23 13.43 -22.21 -40.49
C VAL A 23 14.02 -21.31 -39.43
N ASP A 24 14.20 -20.05 -39.80
CA ASP A 24 14.33 -18.96 -38.86
C ASP A 24 13.01 -18.95 -38.07
N ASP A 25 12.94 -19.89 -37.11
CA ASP A 25 11.85 -20.06 -36.15
C ASP A 25 12.09 -19.17 -34.92
N ASP A 26 12.96 -18.17 -35.07
CA ASP A 26 12.90 -17.02 -34.20
C ASP A 26 11.60 -16.30 -34.57
N ALA A 27 10.53 -16.70 -33.89
CA ALA A 27 9.28 -15.95 -33.85
C ALA A 27 9.64 -14.47 -33.79
N THR A 28 9.13 -13.69 -34.74
CA THR A 28 9.47 -12.28 -34.87
C THR A 28 9.31 -11.65 -33.50
N VAL A 29 10.37 -11.03 -32.98
CA VAL A 29 10.28 -10.25 -31.73
C VAL A 29 9.35 -9.08 -32.02
N THR A 30 8.06 -9.28 -31.77
CA THR A 30 7.06 -8.25 -31.90
C THR A 30 7.21 -7.33 -30.71
N ASN A 31 7.77 -6.15 -30.93
CA ASN A 31 7.66 -5.08 -29.95
C ASN A 31 6.17 -4.79 -29.75
N PHE A 32 5.74 -4.70 -28.49
CA PHE A 32 4.37 -4.30 -28.18
C PHE A 32 4.10 -2.92 -28.81
N ALA A 33 3.03 -2.81 -29.59
CA ALA A 33 2.63 -1.59 -30.26
C ALA A 33 1.95 -0.58 -29.31
N GLY A 34 1.44 -1.06 -28.17
CA GLY A 34 0.85 -0.22 -27.12
C GLY A 34 1.20 -0.72 -25.71
N ASN A 35 1.33 0.21 -24.77
CA ASN A 35 1.49 -0.09 -23.34
C ASN A 35 0.37 0.60 -22.55
N ILE A 36 -0.43 -0.19 -21.84
CA ILE A 36 -1.47 0.32 -20.94
C ILE A 36 -1.00 0.10 -19.51
N GLU A 37 -0.79 1.18 -18.78
CA GLU A 37 -0.40 1.17 -17.38
C GLU A 37 -1.61 1.40 -16.48
N ALA A 38 -1.78 0.55 -15.48
CA ALA A 38 -2.76 0.69 -14.41
C ALA A 38 -2.15 1.39 -13.18
N SER A 39 -2.82 2.42 -12.67
CA SER A 39 -2.34 3.22 -11.54
C SER A 39 -3.46 3.87 -10.73
N PHE A 40 -3.19 4.18 -9.47
CA PHE A 40 -4.00 5.09 -8.68
C PHE A 40 -3.65 6.55 -8.96
N SER A 41 -4.62 7.44 -8.82
CA SER A 41 -4.42 8.90 -8.95
C SER A 41 -3.78 9.53 -7.71
N ALA A 42 -3.90 8.88 -6.55
CA ALA A 42 -3.37 9.33 -5.27
C ALA A 42 -2.93 8.13 -4.42
N ARG A 43 -2.12 8.40 -3.40
CA ARG A 43 -1.71 7.40 -2.40
C ARG A 43 -2.68 7.32 -1.23
N VAL A 44 -3.36 8.41 -0.89
CA VAL A 44 -4.32 8.46 0.20
C VAL A 44 -5.63 9.04 -0.33
N TYR A 45 -6.71 8.31 -0.09
CA TYR A 45 -8.09 8.69 -0.40
C TYR A 45 -8.86 8.87 0.89
N ARG A 46 -9.78 9.83 0.90
CA ARG A 46 -10.61 10.15 2.06
C ARG A 46 -12.05 9.80 1.80
N THR A 47 -12.70 9.22 2.80
CA THR A 47 -14.13 8.99 2.82
C THR A 47 -14.73 9.46 4.14
N THR A 48 -16.04 9.73 4.13
CA THR A 48 -16.75 10.22 5.31
C THR A 48 -16.67 9.23 6.48
N ALA A 49 -16.72 9.73 7.72
CA ALA A 49 -16.64 8.88 8.93
C ALA A 49 -17.70 7.76 8.97
N THR A 50 -18.84 7.95 8.30
CA THR A 50 -19.97 7.01 8.25
C THR A 50 -19.96 6.09 7.03
N ALA A 51 -18.97 6.20 6.13
CA ALA A 51 -18.92 5.38 4.93
C ALA A 51 -18.65 3.91 5.29
N THR A 52 -19.49 3.02 4.74
CA THR A 52 -19.33 1.57 4.85
C THR A 52 -18.64 0.96 3.64
N SER A 53 -18.49 1.70 2.54
CA SER A 53 -17.76 1.26 1.35
C SER A 53 -17.09 2.45 0.65
N TYR A 54 -16.15 2.14 -0.24
CA TYR A 54 -15.50 3.11 -1.11
C TYR A 54 -15.19 2.48 -2.47
N ASP A 55 -15.59 3.14 -3.54
CA ASP A 55 -15.27 2.73 -4.91
C ASP A 55 -13.93 3.35 -5.32
N LEU A 56 -12.87 2.56 -5.21
CA LEU A 56 -11.52 2.97 -5.56
C LEU A 56 -11.30 2.82 -7.06
N VAL A 57 -10.97 3.93 -7.72
CA VAL A 57 -10.75 3.98 -9.16
C VAL A 57 -9.28 3.75 -9.49
N VAL A 58 -9.03 2.74 -10.32
CA VAL A 58 -7.76 2.49 -10.99
C VAL A 58 -7.84 3.10 -12.37
N ASN A 59 -6.93 4.02 -12.67
CA ASN A 59 -6.82 4.67 -13.97
C ASN A 59 -5.95 3.84 -14.90
N LEU A 60 -6.35 3.77 -16.16
CA LEU A 60 -5.57 3.17 -17.24
C LEU A 60 -5.05 4.27 -18.15
N SER A 61 -3.79 4.18 -18.58
CA SER A 61 -3.17 5.18 -19.48
C SER A 61 -3.83 5.27 -20.86
N SER A 62 -4.67 4.31 -21.22
CA SER A 62 -5.49 4.27 -22.44
C SER A 62 -6.70 3.36 -22.22
N ALA A 63 -7.73 3.51 -23.05
CA ALA A 63 -8.89 2.64 -22.99
C ALA A 63 -8.52 1.19 -23.36
N LEU A 64 -9.14 0.24 -22.68
CA LEU A 64 -8.98 -1.19 -22.94
C LEU A 64 -9.62 -1.55 -24.29
N THR A 65 -8.92 -2.33 -25.11
CA THR A 65 -9.48 -2.84 -26.37
C THR A 65 -10.29 -4.13 -26.19
N ASN A 66 -10.12 -4.81 -25.06
CA ASN A 66 -10.92 -5.95 -24.61
C ASN A 66 -11.03 -5.90 -23.08
N SER A 67 -11.90 -6.72 -22.50
CA SER A 67 -11.94 -6.84 -21.04
C SER A 67 -10.57 -7.22 -20.44
N ALA A 68 -10.35 -6.78 -19.21
CA ALA A 68 -9.13 -7.04 -18.46
C ALA A 68 -9.44 -7.61 -17.07
N GLN A 69 -8.47 -8.34 -16.52
CA GLN A 69 -8.44 -8.77 -15.14
C GLN A 69 -7.32 -8.04 -14.42
N LEU A 70 -7.64 -7.47 -13.26
CA LEU A 70 -6.72 -6.81 -12.36
C LEU A 70 -6.66 -7.60 -11.05
N ASP A 71 -5.50 -8.16 -10.74
CA ASP A 71 -5.20 -8.78 -9.46
C ASP A 71 -4.66 -7.69 -8.51
N TYR A 72 -5.21 -7.64 -7.31
CA TYR A 72 -4.80 -6.70 -6.27
C TYR A 72 -4.80 -7.37 -4.89
N THR A 73 -4.20 -6.73 -3.90
CA THR A 73 -4.36 -7.11 -2.49
C THR A 73 -5.19 -6.05 -1.76
N LEU A 74 -6.05 -6.49 -0.85
CA LEU A 74 -6.72 -5.66 0.15
C LEU A 74 -6.21 -6.12 1.52
N ASP A 75 -5.44 -5.27 2.20
CA ASP A 75 -4.76 -5.57 3.45
C ASP A 75 -3.98 -6.90 3.40
N GLY A 76 -3.30 -7.13 2.28
CA GLY A 76 -2.53 -8.35 2.02
C GLY A 76 -3.33 -9.54 1.47
N THR A 77 -4.67 -9.48 1.44
CA THR A 77 -5.52 -10.54 0.87
C THR A 77 -5.68 -10.35 -0.64
N THR A 78 -5.28 -11.34 -1.44
CA THR A 78 -5.40 -11.28 -2.91
C THR A 78 -6.85 -11.40 -3.38
N LEU A 79 -7.23 -10.49 -4.29
CA LEU A 79 -8.56 -10.34 -4.87
C LEU A 79 -8.44 -9.99 -6.36
N VAL A 80 -9.58 -9.96 -7.05
CA VAL A 80 -9.66 -9.70 -8.48
C VAL A 80 -10.74 -8.65 -8.79
N ALA A 81 -10.42 -7.71 -9.67
CA ALA A 81 -11.35 -6.77 -10.29
C ALA A 81 -11.33 -6.96 -11.81
N ARG A 82 -12.40 -6.49 -12.48
CA ARG A 82 -12.57 -6.60 -13.94
C ARG A 82 -12.65 -5.23 -14.57
N GLY A 83 -11.93 -5.06 -15.68
CA GLY A 83 -12.04 -3.91 -16.55
C GLY A 83 -12.87 -4.24 -17.78
N ASP A 84 -13.73 -3.33 -18.17
CA ASP A 84 -14.56 -3.48 -19.36
C ASP A 84 -13.87 -2.96 -20.60
N GLN A 85 -14.21 -3.54 -21.75
CA GLN A 85 -13.78 -3.02 -23.04
C GLN A 85 -14.22 -1.55 -23.20
N ASP A 86 -13.39 -0.76 -23.87
CA ASP A 86 -13.55 0.66 -24.13
C ASP A 86 -13.52 1.55 -22.86
N SER A 87 -13.27 0.97 -21.68
CA SER A 87 -13.06 1.72 -20.44
C SER A 87 -11.60 2.10 -20.25
N ASN A 88 -11.36 3.28 -19.71
CA ASN A 88 -10.06 3.74 -19.22
C ASN A 88 -9.93 3.64 -17.68
N THR A 89 -10.86 2.94 -17.03
CA THR A 89 -10.85 2.75 -15.58
C THR A 89 -11.30 1.36 -15.17
N ILE A 90 -10.83 0.92 -14.01
CA ILE A 90 -11.29 -0.28 -13.29
C ILE A 90 -11.70 0.16 -11.89
N THR A 91 -12.87 -0.26 -11.41
CA THR A 91 -13.33 0.06 -10.06
C THR A 91 -13.11 -1.12 -9.13
N ILE A 92 -12.51 -0.85 -7.96
CA ILE A 92 -12.40 -1.77 -6.84
C ILE A 92 -13.32 -1.27 -5.73
N THR A 93 -14.42 -1.98 -5.47
CA THR A 93 -15.28 -1.68 -4.32
C THR A 93 -14.64 -2.24 -3.06
N VAL A 94 -14.27 -1.35 -2.15
CA VAL A 94 -13.65 -1.68 -0.86
C VAL A 94 -14.68 -1.57 0.23
N ASP A 95 -14.84 -2.64 1.01
CA ASP A 95 -15.60 -2.61 2.25
C ASP A 95 -14.84 -1.82 3.32
N MET A 96 -15.46 -0.78 3.87
CA MET A 96 -14.91 0.05 4.95
C MET A 96 -15.60 -0.22 6.28
N SER A 97 -16.55 -1.16 6.35
CA SER A 97 -17.24 -1.53 7.57
C SER A 97 -16.22 -2.05 8.60
N GLY A 98 -16.30 -1.51 9.82
CA GLY A 98 -15.39 -1.90 10.92
C GLY A 98 -13.92 -1.47 10.79
N SER A 99 -13.50 -0.78 9.72
CA SER A 99 -12.10 -0.36 9.55
C SER A 99 -11.96 1.16 9.41
N THR A 100 -10.96 1.72 10.10
CA THR A 100 -10.62 3.15 10.03
C THR A 100 -9.82 3.47 8.76
N PHE A 101 -9.03 2.53 8.27
CA PHE A 101 -8.41 2.61 6.94
C PHE A 101 -8.26 1.22 6.34
N ARG A 102 -8.06 1.18 5.02
CA ARG A 102 -7.81 -0.04 4.24
C ARG A 102 -6.73 0.26 3.21
N THR A 103 -5.84 -0.69 2.97
CA THR A 103 -4.77 -0.54 1.98
C THR A 103 -4.99 -1.48 0.80
N VAL A 104 -4.95 -0.92 -0.40
CA VAL A 104 -5.06 -1.64 -1.67
C VAL A 104 -3.75 -1.55 -2.43
N SER A 105 -3.19 -2.69 -2.86
CA SER A 105 -2.02 -2.73 -3.73
C SER A 105 -2.32 -3.48 -5.03
N LEU A 106 -2.12 -2.83 -6.17
CA LEU A 106 -2.20 -3.45 -7.48
C LEU A 106 -1.00 -4.38 -7.68
N THR A 107 -1.25 -5.59 -8.15
CA THR A 107 -0.19 -6.61 -8.30
C THR A 107 0.05 -6.99 -9.75
N LYS A 108 -1.02 -7.19 -10.53
CA LYS A 108 -0.93 -7.63 -11.91
C LYS A 108 -2.16 -7.23 -12.69
N ILE A 109 -1.98 -6.85 -13.95
CA ILE A 109 -3.10 -6.65 -14.88
C ILE A 109 -2.85 -7.47 -16.15
N ILE A 110 -3.90 -8.11 -16.65
CA ILE A 110 -3.89 -8.83 -17.93
C ILE A 110 -5.12 -8.41 -18.72
N MET A 111 -4.95 -8.18 -20.03
CA MET A 111 -6.06 -7.94 -20.95
C MET A 111 -6.27 -9.19 -21.81
N PHE A 112 -7.52 -9.58 -22.04
CA PHE A 112 -7.80 -10.72 -22.90
C PHE A 112 -7.31 -10.44 -24.32
N TYR A 113 -6.65 -11.44 -24.93
CA TYR A 113 -6.04 -11.33 -26.26
C TYR A 113 -4.95 -10.26 -26.40
N ALA A 114 -4.36 -9.78 -25.31
CA ALA A 114 -3.32 -8.74 -25.33
C ALA A 114 -2.12 -9.09 -26.25
N SER A 115 -1.64 -10.34 -26.22
CA SER A 115 -0.55 -10.80 -27.07
C SER A 115 -0.90 -10.79 -28.56
N ALA A 116 -2.12 -11.21 -28.92
CA ALA A 116 -2.62 -11.14 -30.29
C ALA A 116 -2.77 -9.71 -30.79
N GLN A 117 -2.93 -8.74 -29.88
CA GLN A 117 -3.02 -7.31 -30.18
C GLN A 117 -1.71 -6.55 -29.97
N ASN A 118 -0.59 -7.26 -29.72
CA ASN A 118 0.70 -6.64 -29.40
C ASN A 118 0.57 -5.54 -28.33
N THR A 119 -0.27 -5.73 -27.32
CA THR A 119 -0.45 -4.77 -26.23
C THR A 119 0.17 -5.32 -24.96
N ASN A 120 1.01 -4.51 -24.31
CA ASN A 120 1.54 -4.81 -22.98
C ASN A 120 0.67 -4.16 -21.91
N MET A 121 0.47 -4.87 -20.81
CA MET A 121 -0.26 -4.38 -19.64
C MET A 121 0.70 -4.34 -18.45
N THR A 122 0.80 -3.19 -17.79
CA THR A 122 1.68 -3.04 -16.62
C THR A 122 0.93 -2.41 -15.45
N VAL A 123 1.40 -2.69 -14.25
CA VAL A 123 1.05 -1.93 -13.05
C VAL A 123 2.15 -0.89 -12.83
N SER A 124 1.76 0.34 -12.50
CA SER A 124 2.70 1.42 -12.21
C SER A 124 3.65 1.05 -11.08
N ALA A 125 4.94 1.35 -11.21
CA ALA A 125 5.91 1.06 -10.16
C ALA A 125 5.78 1.99 -8.93
N THR A 126 5.14 3.16 -9.08
CA THR A 126 5.13 4.22 -8.06
C THR A 126 3.75 4.54 -7.50
N ASN A 127 2.70 4.28 -8.29
CA ASN A 127 1.30 4.56 -7.96
C ASN A 127 0.45 3.28 -7.97
N ASN A 128 0.99 2.20 -7.42
CA ASN A 128 0.30 0.91 -7.29
C ASN A 128 -0.29 0.65 -5.91
N THR A 129 -0.03 1.49 -4.92
CA THR A 129 -0.59 1.33 -3.57
C THR A 129 -1.37 2.57 -3.19
N ALA A 130 -2.58 2.34 -2.68
CA ALA A 130 -3.48 3.36 -2.19
C ALA A 130 -4.02 2.96 -0.82
N THR A 131 -4.21 3.94 0.05
CA THR A 131 -4.88 3.76 1.34
C THR A 131 -6.14 4.59 1.35
N ILE A 132 -7.26 3.97 1.68
CA ILE A 132 -8.54 4.65 1.90
C ILE A 132 -8.67 4.87 3.39
N VAL A 133 -8.87 6.11 3.82
CA VAL A 133 -8.98 6.50 5.22
C VAL A 133 -10.37 7.06 5.46
N ARG A 134 -11.02 6.53 6.50
CA ARG A 134 -12.38 6.90 6.92
C ARG A 134 -12.29 7.95 8.03
N GLY A 135 -12.99 9.07 7.84
CA GLY A 135 -13.12 10.10 8.86
C GLY A 135 -12.03 11.18 8.81
N ASP A 136 -11.59 11.61 9.99
CA ASP A 136 -10.78 12.81 10.22
C ASP A 136 -9.46 12.86 9.47
N ASP A 137 -9.01 14.10 9.22
CA ASP A 137 -7.83 14.43 8.43
C ASP A 137 -6.53 13.81 8.93
N THR A 138 -6.40 13.46 10.20
CA THR A 138 -5.16 12.89 10.72
C THR A 138 -5.40 11.71 11.64
N ILE A 139 -4.87 10.55 11.23
CA ILE A 139 -4.98 9.28 11.97
C ILE A 139 -3.57 8.73 12.15
N ALA A 140 -3.23 8.34 13.38
CA ALA A 140 -2.00 7.64 13.69
C ALA A 140 -2.33 6.25 14.24
N GLN A 141 -1.82 5.21 13.60
CA GLN A 141 -1.94 3.84 14.06
C GLN A 141 -0.56 3.26 14.38
N MET A 142 -0.43 2.72 15.59
CA MET A 142 0.75 2.02 16.06
C MET A 142 0.49 0.52 16.08
N THR A 143 1.48 -0.28 15.68
CA THR A 143 1.47 -1.74 15.84
C THR A 143 2.80 -2.26 16.40
N TRP A 144 2.75 -3.43 17.05
CA TRP A 144 3.93 -4.12 17.57
C TRP A 144 3.79 -5.65 17.52
N GLY A 145 4.87 -6.37 17.78
CA GLY A 145 4.97 -7.81 17.48
C GLY A 145 4.60 -8.78 18.61
N ASN A 146 4.09 -8.32 19.74
CA ASN A 146 3.81 -9.16 20.92
C ASN A 146 2.49 -8.78 21.60
N THR A 147 2.16 -9.42 22.71
CA THR A 147 0.88 -9.20 23.43
C THR A 147 1.02 -8.28 24.64
N THR A 148 2.13 -7.55 24.78
CA THR A 148 2.25 -6.56 25.85
C THR A 148 1.22 -5.47 25.62
N ASP A 149 0.49 -5.11 26.67
CA ASP A 149 -0.54 -4.08 26.64
C ASP A 149 0.10 -2.69 26.65
N ILE A 150 -0.07 -1.94 25.55
CA ILE A 150 0.59 -0.65 25.30
C ILE A 150 -0.45 0.28 24.68
N ASP A 151 -0.64 1.44 25.29
CA ASP A 151 -1.60 2.43 24.83
C ASP A 151 -0.92 3.46 23.91
N LEU A 152 -1.73 4.20 23.15
CA LEU A 152 -1.29 5.30 22.30
C LEU A 152 -2.01 6.59 22.70
N LEU A 153 -1.23 7.62 23.01
CA LEU A 153 -1.71 8.91 23.47
C LEU A 153 -1.47 9.99 22.42
N LEU A 154 -2.48 10.82 22.19
CA LEU A 154 -2.39 12.05 21.41
C LEU A 154 -2.65 13.26 22.31
N THR A 155 -1.69 14.19 22.35
CA THR A 155 -1.81 15.48 23.04
C THR A 155 -1.35 16.63 22.14
N ALA A 156 -1.58 17.86 22.58
CA ALA A 156 -0.78 18.99 22.09
C ALA A 156 0.70 18.73 22.40
N ALA A 157 1.59 19.17 21.51
CA ALA A 157 3.03 19.08 21.72
C ALA A 157 3.52 20.20 22.66
N PRO A 158 4.63 19.97 23.39
CA PRO A 158 5.40 18.72 23.46
C PRO A 158 4.65 17.61 24.20
N ALA A 159 5.11 16.36 24.03
CA ALA A 159 4.58 15.23 24.79
C ALA A 159 4.62 15.51 26.30
N PRO A 160 3.61 15.05 27.06
CA PRO A 160 3.59 15.26 28.50
C PRO A 160 4.75 14.54 29.19
N THR A 161 5.16 15.05 30.36
CA THR A 161 6.19 14.41 31.17
C THR A 161 5.57 13.32 32.04
N ALA A 162 6.25 12.17 32.16
CA ALA A 162 5.85 11.13 33.09
C ALA A 162 6.12 11.55 34.56
N PRO A 163 5.27 11.19 35.53
CA PRO A 163 4.01 10.48 35.33
C PRO A 163 2.94 11.38 34.70
N TYR A 164 2.19 10.83 33.73
CA TYR A 164 1.07 11.51 33.10
C TYR A 164 -0.25 10.89 33.56
N VAL A 165 -1.12 11.71 34.14
CA VAL A 165 -2.48 11.32 34.51
C VAL A 165 -3.40 11.72 33.37
N ASP A 166 -4.18 10.78 32.84
CA ASP A 166 -5.16 11.07 31.79
C ASP A 166 -6.14 12.16 32.25
N ASP A 167 -6.21 13.25 31.48
CA ASP A 167 -7.00 14.43 31.78
C ASP A 167 -7.68 14.92 30.49
N PRO A 168 -9.02 14.97 30.43
CA PRO A 168 -9.75 15.43 29.24
C PRO A 168 -9.45 16.88 28.83
N ALA A 169 -8.81 17.69 29.69
CA ALA A 169 -8.34 19.03 29.32
C ALA A 169 -7.05 19.02 28.47
N THR A 170 -6.30 17.92 28.47
CA THR A 170 -4.98 17.82 27.81
C THR A 170 -4.87 16.64 26.84
N THR A 171 -5.60 15.55 27.11
CA THR A 171 -5.76 14.41 26.21
C THR A 171 -6.66 14.81 25.05
N ILE A 172 -6.14 14.70 23.82
CA ILE A 172 -6.96 14.87 22.62
C ILE A 172 -7.62 13.54 22.26
N ASP A 173 -6.83 12.47 22.27
CA ASP A 173 -7.32 11.11 22.06
C ASP A 173 -6.40 10.12 22.76
N LEU A 174 -6.97 8.99 23.19
CA LEU A 174 -6.28 7.93 23.90
C LEU A 174 -6.87 6.59 23.49
N SER A 175 -6.03 5.75 22.90
CA SER A 175 -6.38 4.40 22.49
C SER A 175 -5.97 3.42 23.60
N LEU A 176 -6.93 2.62 24.06
CA LEU A 176 -6.84 1.70 25.20
C LEU A 176 -7.13 0.24 24.79
N SER A 177 -6.77 -0.15 23.58
CA SER A 177 -6.98 -1.51 23.12
C SER A 177 -5.94 -2.44 23.77
N VAL A 178 -6.37 -3.68 24.05
CA VAL A 178 -5.46 -4.72 24.59
C VAL A 178 -4.77 -5.54 23.50
N ASN A 179 -5.01 -5.19 22.23
CA ASN A 179 -4.42 -5.85 21.07
C ASN A 179 -3.16 -5.09 20.63
N PRO A 180 -2.27 -5.70 19.83
CA PRO A 180 -1.05 -5.05 19.34
C PRO A 180 -1.27 -3.99 18.25
N VAL A 181 -2.34 -3.22 18.36
CA VAL A 181 -2.78 -2.19 17.44
C VAL A 181 -3.52 -1.10 18.22
N GLU A 182 -2.95 0.09 18.25
CA GLU A 182 -3.59 1.28 18.83
C GLU A 182 -3.80 2.35 17.76
N THR A 183 -4.88 3.11 17.83
CA THR A 183 -5.19 4.17 16.86
C THR A 183 -5.70 5.41 17.57
N VAL A 184 -5.03 6.54 17.32
CA VAL A 184 -5.48 7.87 17.76
C VAL A 184 -5.79 8.76 16.56
N ILE A 185 -6.74 9.66 16.77
CA ILE A 185 -7.28 10.54 15.74
C ILE A 185 -7.14 11.98 16.20
N LEU A 186 -6.51 12.81 15.37
CA LEU A 186 -6.53 14.26 15.54
C LEU A 186 -7.73 14.81 14.76
N PRO A 187 -8.76 15.36 15.43
CA PRO A 187 -9.96 15.85 14.75
C PRO A 187 -9.62 16.93 13.73
N ALA A 188 -10.32 16.94 12.59
CA ALA A 188 -10.12 17.94 11.55
C ALA A 188 -10.39 19.38 12.05
N THR A 189 -11.23 19.52 13.09
CA THR A 189 -11.57 20.79 13.76
C THR A 189 -10.50 21.28 14.75
N SER A 190 -9.46 20.50 15.01
CA SER A 190 -8.36 20.92 15.88
C SER A 190 -7.70 22.19 15.34
N ALA A 191 -7.26 23.08 16.22
CA ALA A 191 -6.60 24.32 15.82
C ALA A 191 -5.27 24.04 15.07
N ASP A 192 -4.71 25.07 14.44
CA ASP A 192 -3.32 24.99 13.97
C ASP A 192 -2.38 24.87 15.17
N GLY A 193 -1.33 24.07 15.05
CA GLY A 193 -0.41 23.80 16.14
C GLY A 193 0.36 22.48 15.98
N ASP A 194 1.15 22.19 17.00
CA ASP A 194 1.94 20.97 17.09
C ASP A 194 1.25 19.97 18.02
N TYR A 195 1.30 18.70 17.64
CA TYR A 195 0.68 17.58 18.34
C TYR A 195 1.69 16.44 18.49
N SER A 196 1.64 15.75 19.62
CA SER A 196 2.55 14.66 19.95
C SER A 196 1.78 13.35 20.02
N VAL A 197 2.24 12.35 19.26
CA VAL A 197 1.80 10.97 19.34
C VAL A 197 2.81 10.22 20.21
N SER A 198 2.36 9.69 21.34
CA SER A 198 3.23 9.11 22.37
C SER A 198 2.83 7.67 22.70
N ILE A 199 3.83 6.81 22.86
CA ILE A 199 3.69 5.46 23.39
C ILE A 199 3.59 5.57 24.90
N VAL A 200 2.53 4.98 25.48
CA VAL A 200 2.24 5.03 26.91
C VAL A 200 1.95 3.60 27.41
N PRO A 201 2.94 2.88 27.95
CA PRO A 201 2.77 1.50 28.37
C PRO A 201 1.72 1.33 29.47
N PHE A 202 0.73 0.46 29.25
CA PHE A 202 -0.19 0.04 30.31
C PHE A 202 0.43 -1.09 31.14
N ALA A 203 0.94 -2.12 30.47
CA ALA A 203 1.71 -3.19 31.09
C ALA A 203 3.22 -2.88 31.09
N ALA A 204 3.88 -3.28 32.18
CA ALA A 204 5.33 -3.16 32.27
C ALA A 204 6.05 -4.12 31.29
N PHE A 205 7.19 -3.68 30.77
CA PHE A 205 8.10 -4.52 30.00
C PHE A 205 9.55 -4.08 30.15
N THR A 206 10.46 -5.06 30.11
CA THR A 206 11.92 -4.83 30.24
C THR A 206 12.70 -5.30 29.01
N THR A 207 12.05 -5.98 28.07
CA THR A 207 12.65 -6.38 26.79
C THR A 207 12.26 -5.34 25.74
N PRO A 208 13.21 -4.77 24.98
CA PRO A 208 12.89 -3.77 23.98
C PRO A 208 11.83 -4.24 22.98
N ILE A 209 10.86 -3.37 22.69
CA ILE A 209 9.78 -3.63 21.73
C ILE A 209 9.99 -2.70 20.54
N GLN A 210 9.99 -3.28 19.33
CA GLN A 210 9.94 -2.52 18.09
C GLN A 210 8.48 -2.21 17.74
N PHE A 211 8.23 -0.95 17.44
CA PHE A 211 6.93 -0.43 17.03
C PHE A 211 6.99 0.07 15.59
N SER A 212 5.87 -0.04 14.89
CA SER A 212 5.63 0.59 13.59
C SER A 212 4.52 1.62 13.76
N LEU A 213 4.71 2.83 13.23
CA LEU A 213 3.72 3.90 13.26
C LEU A 213 3.36 4.31 11.84
N SER A 214 2.09 4.18 11.47
CA SER A 214 1.53 4.75 10.25
C SER A 214 0.75 6.01 10.59
N VAL A 215 1.08 7.14 9.96
CA VAL A 215 0.34 8.40 10.12
C VAL A 215 -0.21 8.83 8.77
N PHE A 216 -1.54 8.94 8.68
CA PHE A 216 -2.24 9.45 7.52
C PHE A 216 -2.69 10.87 7.80
N ALA A 217 -2.01 11.87 7.23
CA ALA A 217 -2.27 13.28 7.49
C ALA A 217 -2.61 14.02 6.18
N GLY A 218 -3.86 14.45 6.05
CA GLY A 218 -4.43 14.92 4.79
C GLY A 218 -4.31 13.87 3.68
N THR A 219 -3.62 14.19 2.58
CA THR A 219 -3.40 13.27 1.45
C THR A 219 -2.05 12.54 1.51
N THR A 220 -1.32 12.66 2.62
CA THR A 220 0.02 12.08 2.79
C THR A 220 -0.01 10.94 3.80
N ALA A 221 0.77 9.90 3.51
CA ALA A 221 1.03 8.80 4.43
C ALA A 221 2.49 8.82 4.86
N TYR A 222 2.73 8.67 6.16
CA TYR A 222 4.04 8.55 6.79
C TYR A 222 4.13 7.19 7.46
N SER A 223 5.31 6.58 7.41
CA SER A 223 5.59 5.31 8.10
C SER A 223 6.92 5.43 8.82
N PHE A 224 6.91 5.12 10.11
CA PHE A 224 8.10 5.12 10.96
C PHE A 224 8.22 3.79 11.68
N THR A 225 9.45 3.43 12.03
CA THR A 225 9.74 2.36 12.96
C THR A 225 10.58 2.93 14.11
N GLY A 226 10.34 2.44 15.31
CA GLY A 226 11.01 2.89 16.52
C GLY A 226 11.16 1.75 17.51
N THR A 227 12.05 1.87 18.49
CA THR A 227 12.21 0.88 19.56
C THR A 227 12.15 1.57 20.90
N VAL A 228 11.29 1.08 21.79
CA VAL A 228 11.26 1.50 23.19
C VAL A 228 11.95 0.42 24.02
N ALA A 229 12.95 0.83 24.81
CA ALA A 229 13.80 -0.11 25.54
C ALA A 229 13.07 -0.83 26.69
N SER A 230 12.24 -0.09 27.42
CA SER A 230 11.47 -0.57 28.57
C SER A 230 10.29 0.37 28.86
N GLY A 231 9.30 -0.11 29.60
CA GLY A 231 8.16 0.66 30.06
C GLY A 231 7.70 0.20 31.43
N GLU A 232 7.31 1.17 32.26
CA GLU A 232 6.72 0.91 33.57
C GLU A 232 5.20 0.78 33.44
N ALA A 233 4.60 -0.07 34.27
CA ALA A 233 3.15 -0.24 34.27
C ALA A 233 2.44 1.07 34.64
N ALA A 234 1.32 1.32 33.97
CA ALA A 234 0.37 2.34 34.40
C ALA A 234 -0.24 1.96 35.76
N THR A 235 -0.73 2.96 36.46
CA THR A 235 -1.51 2.79 37.69
C THR A 235 -2.91 3.38 37.49
N GLY A 236 -3.88 2.95 38.29
CA GLY A 236 -5.26 3.41 38.17
C GLY A 236 -6.14 2.50 37.28
N GLY A 237 -7.21 3.05 36.70
CA GLY A 237 -8.19 2.32 35.88
C GLY A 237 -9.65 2.61 36.24
N PHE A 238 -10.48 1.58 36.31
CA PHE A 238 -11.95 1.69 36.38
C PHE A 238 -12.51 2.59 37.51
N PHE A 239 -11.77 2.78 38.60
CA PHE A 239 -12.19 3.60 39.75
C PHE A 239 -11.27 4.79 40.05
N SER A 240 -10.24 5.04 39.24
CA SER A 240 -9.29 6.14 39.44
C SER A 240 -8.60 6.48 38.12
N PRO A 241 -8.31 7.76 37.82
CA PRO A 241 -7.65 8.13 36.57
C PRO A 241 -6.41 7.28 36.28
N ILE A 242 -6.26 6.87 35.02
CA ILE A 242 -5.07 6.14 34.58
C ILE A 242 -3.87 7.08 34.66
N SER A 243 -2.78 6.61 35.24
CA SER A 243 -1.53 7.34 35.40
C SER A 243 -0.40 6.52 34.77
N TYR A 244 0.14 7.02 33.67
CA TYR A 244 1.24 6.41 32.94
C TYR A 244 2.59 6.86 33.52
N SER A 245 3.38 5.89 33.94
CA SER A 245 4.73 6.12 34.50
C SER A 245 5.80 6.24 33.41
N THR A 246 5.44 5.95 32.16
CA THR A 246 6.31 6.07 30.99
C THR A 246 5.54 6.77 29.87
N VAL A 247 6.14 7.81 29.30
CA VAL A 247 5.63 8.51 28.11
C VAL A 247 6.80 8.65 27.16
N VAL A 248 6.65 8.15 25.94
CA VAL A 248 7.69 8.21 24.91
C VAL A 248 7.09 8.79 23.64
N GLU A 249 7.50 10.01 23.28
CA GLU A 249 7.06 10.64 22.03
C GLU A 249 7.58 9.84 20.83
N PHE A 250 6.67 9.37 19.97
CA PHE A 250 7.01 8.63 18.76
C PHE A 250 7.05 9.57 17.56
N ALA A 251 6.04 10.42 17.41
CA ALA A 251 5.98 11.36 16.30
C ALA A 251 5.42 12.70 16.72
N ARG A 252 5.86 13.73 16.02
CA ARG A 252 5.28 15.07 16.09
C ARG A 252 4.58 15.40 14.79
N ILE A 253 3.35 15.89 14.91
CA ILE A 253 2.49 16.33 13.81
C ILE A 253 2.35 17.84 13.93
N THR A 254 2.76 18.59 12.92
CA THR A 254 2.50 20.02 12.81
C THR A 254 1.36 20.23 11.82
N LYS A 255 0.29 20.91 12.26
CA LYS A 255 -0.85 21.29 11.45
C LYS A 255 -0.81 22.79 11.14
N SER A 256 -0.96 23.13 9.86
CA SER A 256 -1.24 24.49 9.40
C SER A 256 -2.33 24.47 8.33
N GLY A 257 -3.54 24.89 8.70
CA GLY A 257 -4.75 24.73 7.90
C GLY A 257 -5.01 23.26 7.58
N THR A 258 -4.99 22.93 6.29
CA THR A 258 -5.16 21.55 5.77
C THR A 258 -3.82 20.87 5.47
N THR A 259 -2.70 21.52 5.79
CA THR A 259 -1.35 20.99 5.56
C THR A 259 -0.82 20.38 6.84
N TYR A 260 -0.20 19.22 6.71
CA TYR A 260 0.37 18.47 7.81
C TYR A 260 1.82 18.11 7.50
N THR A 261 2.69 18.20 8.50
CA THR A 261 4.02 17.60 8.45
C THR A 261 4.19 16.69 9.65
N VAL A 262 4.74 15.50 9.42
CA VAL A 262 4.96 14.51 10.47
C VAL A 262 6.43 14.15 10.53
N VAL A 263 7.01 14.20 11.72
CA VAL A 263 8.42 13.88 11.97
C VAL A 263 8.54 12.80 13.02
N ASN A 264 9.43 11.84 12.77
CA ASN A 264 9.81 10.83 13.76
C ASN A 264 10.56 11.49 14.93
N GLN A 265 10.31 11.03 16.15
CA GLN A 265 10.99 11.44 17.38
C GLN A 265 11.79 10.31 18.04
N LEU A 266 11.64 9.06 17.56
CA LEU A 266 12.40 7.89 18.01
C LEU A 266 13.66 7.60 17.19
#